data_AF-A0A9D9WUT1-F1
#
_entry.id   AF-A0A9D9WUT1-F1
#
_cell.length_a   1.000
_cell.length_b   1.000
_cell.length_c   1.000
_cell.angle_alpha   90.00
_cell.angle_beta   90.00
_cell.angle_gamma   90.00
#
_symmetry.space_group_name_H-M   'P 1'
#
loop_
_entity.id
_entity.type
_entity.pdbx_description
1 polymer ?
#
loop_
_entity_poly.entity_id
_entity_poly.type
_entity_poly.pdbx_seq_one_letter_code
_entity_poly.pdbx_strand_id
1 'polypeptide(L)' 'MTTINLLLRRAGLWLAIFAVDVQIDGTTKTMQLVRCPITLGRMEIARHVARAELARLRAEYNATLPVGQRRTWAMA' A
#
# COMPACT_ATOMS: atom_id res chain seq x y z
N MET A 1 0.84 -8.20 -26.13
CA MET A 1 0.49 -7.21 -25.10
C MET A 1 1.41 -6.03 -25.29
N THR A 2 0.92 -4.90 -25.81
CA THR A 2 1.75 -3.75 -26.20
C THR A 2 2.45 -3.14 -24.98
N THR A 3 3.69 -2.68 -25.15
CA THR A 3 4.51 -2.03 -24.09
C THR A 3 3.77 -0.90 -23.36
N ILE A 4 2.88 -0.19 -24.07
CA ILE A 4 2.00 0.86 -23.54
C ILE A 4 1.08 0.32 -22.44
N ASN A 5 0.50 -0.88 -22.60
CA ASN A 5 -0.40 -1.49 -21.62
C ASN A 5 0.35 -1.82 -20.31
N LEU A 6 1.60 -2.29 -20.41
CA LEU A 6 2.45 -2.55 -19.25
C LEU A 6 2.79 -1.26 -18.47
N LEU A 7 3.07 -0.16 -19.18
CA LEU A 7 3.36 1.13 -18.57
C LEU A 7 2.14 1.71 -17.84
N LEU A 8 0.96 1.64 -18.47
CA LEU A 8 -0.30 2.07 -17.83
C LEU A 8 -0.61 1.26 -16.59
N ARG A 9 -0.46 -0.07 -16.65
CA ARG A 9 -0.64 -0.95 -15.49
C ARG A 9 0.34 -0.58 -14.37
N ARG A 10 1.61 -0.32 -14.70
CA ARG A 10 2.62 0.08 -13.72
C ARG A 10 2.29 1.43 -13.07
N ALA A 11 1.86 2.42 -13.84
CA ALA A 11 1.44 3.72 -13.32
C ALA A 11 0.22 3.59 -12.40
N GLY A 12 -0.78 2.79 -12.79
CA GLY A 12 -1.95 2.50 -11.95
C GLY A 12 -1.59 1.83 -10.62
N LEU A 13 -0.71 0.82 -10.66
CA LEU A 13 -0.20 0.17 -9.45
C LEU A 13 0.57 1.14 -8.56
N TRP A 14 1.37 2.04 -9.14
CA TRP A 14 2.09 3.06 -8.37
C TRP A 14 1.15 4.03 -7.66
N LEU A 15 0.11 4.51 -8.35
CA LEU A 15 -0.93 5.37 -7.75
C LEU A 15 -1.68 4.64 -6.63
N ALA A 16 -2.02 3.36 -6.82
CA ALA A 16 -2.67 2.55 -5.78
C ALA A 16 -1.78 2.38 -4.54
N ILE A 17 -0.49 2.09 -4.73
CA ILE A 17 0.50 2.02 -3.64
C ILE A 17 0.54 3.35 -2.89
N PHE A 18 0.64 4.47 -3.61
CA PHE A 18 0.70 5.80 -3.01
C PHE A 18 -0.56 6.12 -2.19
N ALA A 19 -1.75 5.83 -2.73
CA ALA A 19 -3.01 6.08 -2.04
C ALA A 19 -3.12 5.30 -0.72
N VAL A 20 -2.76 4.02 -0.74
CA VAL A 20 -2.81 3.16 0.47
C VAL A 20 -1.77 3.62 1.50
N ASP A 21 -0.58 4.03 1.07
CA ASP A 21 0.48 4.53 1.96
C ASP A 21 0.03 5.80 2.70
N VAL A 22 -0.57 6.76 1.98
CA VAL A 22 -1.17 7.98 2.56
C VAL A 22 -2.30 7.64 3.55
N GLN A 23 -3.14 6.66 3.22
CA GLN A 23 -4.21 6.21 4.12
C GLN A 23 -3.65 5.62 5.43
N ILE A 24 -2.59 4.81 5.37
CA ILE A 24 -1.96 4.21 6.55
C ILE A 24 -1.33 5.28 7.43
N ASP A 25 -0.62 6.25 6.85
CA ASP A 25 -0.03 7.38 7.57
C ASP A 25 -1.11 8.24 8.26
N GLY A 26 -2.17 8.60 7.53
CA GLY A 26 -3.31 9.33 8.08
C GLY A 26 -4.01 8.58 9.21
N THR A 27 -4.22 7.27 9.05
CA THR A 27 -4.82 6.43 10.11
C THR A 27 -3.93 6.39 11.34
N THR A 28 -2.61 6.24 11.17
CA THR A 28 -1.65 6.17 12.29
C THR A 28 -1.60 7.49 13.07
N LYS A 29 -1.63 8.63 12.38
CA LYS A 29 -1.68 9.96 13.01
C LYS A 29 -2.99 10.18 13.78
N THR A 30 -4.13 9.83 13.18
CA THR A 30 -5.45 10.04 13.79
C THR A 30 -5.72 9.12 14.98
N MET A 31 -5.19 7.90 14.98
CA MET A 31 -5.32 6.97 16.11
C MET A 31 -4.84 7.55 17.45
N GLN A 32 -3.85 8.45 17.43
CA GLN A 32 -3.33 9.12 18.63
C GLN A 32 -4.37 10.01 19.33
N LEU A 33 -5.44 10.40 18.61
CA LEU A 33 -6.50 11.28 19.10
C LEU A 33 -7.74 10.51 19.57
N VAL A 34 -7.81 9.20 19.30
CA VAL A 34 -9.01 8.39 19.57
C VAL A 34 -8.96 7.85 20.99
N ARG A 35 -9.91 8.29 21.83
CA ARG A 35 -10.00 7.86 23.24
C ARG A 35 -10.80 6.58 23.47
N CYS A 36 -11.71 6.24 22.54
CA CYS A 36 -12.54 5.04 22.65
C CYS A 36 -11.72 3.78 22.30
N PRO A 37 -11.52 2.84 23.24
CA PRO A 37 -10.71 1.65 23.00
C PRO A 37 -11.26 0.74 21.90
N ILE A 38 -12.59 0.63 21.80
CA ILE A 38 -13.25 -0.20 20.77
C ILE A 38 -13.00 0.38 19.37
N THR A 39 -13.12 1.70 19.23
CA THR A 39 -12.84 2.38 17.96
C THR A 39 -11.36 2.25 17.59
N LEU A 40 -10.46 2.40 18.57
CA LEU A 40 -9.03 2.24 18.36
C LEU A 40 -8.69 0.82 17.88
N GLY A 41 -9.21 -0.23 18.52
CA GLY A 41 -9.00 -1.62 18.09
C GLY A 41 -9.54 -1.90 16.68
N ARG A 42 -10.69 -1.31 16.31
CA ARG A 42 -11.22 -1.40 14.93
C ARG A 42 -10.31 -0.71 13.92
N MET A 43 -9.77 0.46 14.27
CA MET A 43 -8.81 1.17 13.42
C MET A 43 -7.49 0.41 13.26
N GLU A 44 -7.02 -0.27 14.30
CA GLU A 44 -5.86 -1.16 14.23
C GLU A 44 -6.07 -2.28 13.22
N ILE A 45 -7.19 -2.98 13.31
CA ILE A 45 -7.55 -4.05 12.37
C ILE A 45 -7.61 -3.50 10.94
N ALA A 46 -8.28 -2.37 10.73
CA ALA A 46 -8.36 -1.73 9.41
C ALA A 46 -6.97 -1.35 8.87
N ARG A 47 -6.08 -0.83 9.72
CA ARG A 47 -4.69 -0.51 9.34
C ARG A 47 -3.89 -1.77 9.00
N HIS A 48 -4.09 -2.88 9.71
CA HIS A 48 -3.45 -4.16 9.39
C HIS A 48 -3.90 -4.69 8.01
N VAL A 49 -5.19 -4.59 7.70
CA VAL A 49 -5.72 -4.95 6.37
C VAL A 49 -5.11 -4.05 5.29
N ALA A 50 -5.05 -2.73 5.52
CA ALA A 50 -4.43 -1.80 4.57
C ALA A 50 -2.94 -2.11 4.33
N ARG A 51 -2.19 -2.47 5.38
CA ARG A 51 -0.77 -2.89 5.25
C ARG A 51 -0.61 -4.18 4.44
N ALA A 52 -1.51 -5.15 4.63
CA ALA A 52 -1.51 -6.38 3.82
C ALA A 52 -1.78 -6.07 2.34
N GLU A 53 -2.72 -5.18 2.05
CA GLU A 53 -3.02 -4.73 0.69
C GLU A 53 -1.84 -3.99 0.07
N LEU A 54 -1.16 -3.12 0.82
CA LEU A 54 0.05 -2.45 0.38
C LEU A 54 1.15 -3.46 -0.01
N ALA A 55 1.35 -4.51 0.79
CA ALA A 55 2.30 -5.56 0.47
C ALA A 55 1.92 -6.31 -0.82
N ARG A 56 0.63 -6.61 -1.02
CA ARG A 56 0.09 -7.23 -2.24
C ARG A 56 0.36 -6.37 -3.47
N LEU A 57 0.02 -5.08 -3.42
CA LEU A 57 0.23 -4.14 -4.52
C LEU A 57 1.71 -3.95 -4.86
N ARG A 58 2.58 -3.87 -3.84
CA ARG A 58 4.04 -3.80 -4.01
C ARG A 58 4.60 -5.06 -4.68
N ALA A 59 4.08 -6.24 -4.34
CA ALA A 59 4.45 -7.50 -4.99
C ALA A 59 4.00 -7.51 -6.46
N GLU A 60 2.78 -7.08 -6.75
CA GLU A 60 2.29 -6.96 -8.14
C GLU A 60 3.10 -5.97 -8.97
N TYR A 61 3.44 -4.81 -8.39
CA TYR A 61 4.28 -3.81 -9.04
C TYR A 61 5.65 -4.41 -9.37
N ASN A 62 6.26 -5.13 -8.43
CA ASN A 62 7.54 -5.81 -8.64
C ASN A 62 7.46 -6.90 -9.71
N ALA A 63 6.33 -7.59 -9.84
CA ALA A 63 6.12 -8.56 -10.92
C ALA A 63 6.08 -7.90 -12.31
N THR A 64 5.77 -6.60 -12.40
CA THR A 64 5.85 -5.86 -13.67
C THR A 64 7.28 -5.51 -14.08
N LEU A 65 8.26 -5.61 -13.17
CA LEU A 65 9.66 -5.25 -13.43
C LEU A 65 10.45 -6.46 -13.95
N PRO A 66 11.40 -6.27 -14.88
CA PRO A 66 12.26 -7.35 -15.34
C PRO A 66 13.12 -7.88 -14.18
N VAL A 67 13.57 -9.12 -14.33
CA VAL A 67 14.47 -9.77 -13.36
C VAL A 67 15.73 -8.91 -13.21
N GLY A 68 16.16 -8.67 -11.97
CA GLY A 68 17.29 -7.78 -11.65
C GLY A 68 16.93 -6.30 -11.45
N GLN A 69 15.71 -5.85 -11.78
CA GLN A 69 15.25 -4.47 -11.54
C GLN A 69 14.16 -4.36 -10.48
N ARG A 70 13.81 -5.46 -9.81
CA ARG A 70 12.77 -5.48 -8.76
C ARG A 70 13.20 -4.60 -7.58
N ARG A 71 12.27 -3.78 -7.07
CA ARG A 71 12.54 -2.90 -5.93
C ARG A 71 12.33 -3.64 -4.62
N THR A 72 13.25 -3.49 -3.68
CA THR A 72 13.01 -3.81 -2.28
C THR A 72 12.27 -2.64 -1.63
N TRP A 73 11.25 -2.95 -0.84
CA TRP A 73 10.45 -1.96 -0.14
C TRP A 73 10.83 -2.00 1.33
N ALA A 74 11.01 -0.84 1.96
CA ALA A 74 11.18 -0.79 3.40
C ALA A 74 9.90 -1.31 4.08
N MET A 75 10.09 -2.09 5.15
CA MET A 75 9.00 -2.45 6.05
C MET A 75 8.54 -1.16 6.74
N ALA A 76 7.24 -0.86 6.64
CA ALA A 76 6.59 0.33 7.22
C ALA A 76 5.82 -0.03 8.50
#